data_AF-A0A7C9CTL9-F1
#
_entry.id   AF-A0A7C9CTL9-F1
#
_cell.length_a   1.000
_cell.length_b   1.000
_cell.length_c   1.000
_cell.angle_alpha   90.00
_cell.angle_beta   90.00
_cell.angle_gamma   90.00
#
_symmetry.space_group_name_H-M   'P 1'
#
loop_
_entity.id
_entity.type
_entity.pdbx_description
1 polymer ?
#
loop_
_entity_poly.entity_id
_entity_poly.type
_entity_poly.pdbx_seq_one_letter_code
_entity_poly.pdbx_strand_id
1 'polypeptide(L)'
;CTLVPREAFVLIGQRCHLLEELDLTDSEIDDEGLKSISNCSKLAILKLGICLNITDKGLILIGDRCPKLLELDLYRAMEITDSGIQAIAYGCPGLEIINMAYCKDVTDGSLISLSKCAKLNTLECRGCPLVTSLGIAAIAVGCKQLFKLDIKKGRSERAS
;
A
#
# COMPACT_ATOMS: atom_id res chain seq x y z
N CYS A 1 -2.40 4.77 18.25
CA CYS A 1 -3.23 4.93 19.45
C CYS A 1 -4.03 3.64 19.68
N THR A 2 -3.70 2.86 20.71
CA THR A 2 -4.21 1.47 20.89
C THR A 2 -5.67 1.36 21.36
N LEU A 3 -6.28 2.47 21.79
CA LEU A 3 -7.66 2.53 22.27
C LEU A 3 -8.61 3.23 21.29
N VAL A 4 -8.19 3.41 20.02
CA VAL A 4 -9.07 3.98 18.99
C VAL A 4 -9.93 2.84 18.43
N PRO A 5 -11.24 2.84 18.68
CA PRO A 5 -12.10 1.78 18.21
C PRO A 5 -12.38 1.95 16.70
N ARG A 6 -12.79 0.88 16.02
CA ARG A 6 -12.94 0.84 14.56
C ARG A 6 -13.92 1.90 14.02
N GLU A 7 -14.94 2.23 14.81
CA GLU A 7 -15.95 3.24 14.49
C GLU A 7 -15.34 4.63 14.31
N ALA A 8 -14.21 4.92 14.95
CA ALA A 8 -13.51 6.19 14.77
C ALA A 8 -13.01 6.36 13.32
N PHE A 9 -12.54 5.30 12.67
CA PHE A 9 -12.09 5.36 11.28
C PHE A 9 -13.24 5.64 10.31
N VAL A 10 -14.42 5.08 10.62
CA VAL A 10 -15.65 5.38 9.87
C VAL A 10 -16.01 6.86 9.99
N LEU A 11 -15.96 7.42 11.20
CA LEU A 11 -16.26 8.83 11.44
C LEU A 11 -15.25 9.77 10.75
N ILE A 12 -13.95 9.41 10.73
CA ILE A 12 -12.93 10.16 9.99
C ILE A 12 -13.31 10.24 8.51
N GLY A 13 -13.60 9.10 7.88
CA GLY A 13 -13.99 9.06 6.47
C GLY A 13 -15.28 9.83 6.14
N GLN A 14 -16.19 9.93 7.10
CA GLN A 14 -17.46 10.65 6.95
C GLN A 14 -17.36 12.16 7.18
N ARG A 15 -16.31 12.66 7.84
CA ARG A 15 -16.24 14.06 8.29
C ARG A 15 -14.99 14.80 7.82
N CYS A 16 -13.89 14.10 7.59
CA CYS A 16 -12.59 14.68 7.29
C CYS A 16 -12.29 14.66 5.77
N HIS A 17 -13.14 15.29 4.96
CA HIS A 17 -13.00 15.24 3.49
C HIS A 17 -11.80 16.01 2.92
N LEU A 18 -11.13 16.82 3.73
CA LEU A 18 -9.92 17.56 3.37
C LEU A 18 -8.64 16.84 3.82
N LEU A 19 -8.74 15.63 4.38
CA LEU A 19 -7.59 14.90 4.88
C LEU A 19 -6.65 14.52 3.72
N GLU A 20 -5.39 14.92 3.83
CA GLU A 20 -4.33 14.65 2.83
C GLU A 20 -3.35 13.58 3.32
N GLU A 21 -3.15 13.47 4.63
CA GLU A 21 -2.27 12.47 5.24
C GLU A 21 -3.00 11.76 6.36
N LEU A 22 -2.92 10.43 6.36
CA LEU A 22 -3.45 9.59 7.42
C LEU A 22 -2.49 8.45 7.71
N ASP A 23 -1.99 8.41 8.93
CA ASP A 23 -1.18 7.31 9.46
C ASP A 23 -1.99 6.49 10.46
N LEU A 24 -2.21 5.23 10.09
CA LEU A 24 -2.93 4.23 10.87
C LEU A 24 -2.04 3.01 11.13
N THR A 25 -0.72 3.17 11.05
CA THR A 25 0.23 2.10 11.33
C THR A 25 -0.05 1.46 12.69
N ASP A 26 -0.09 0.14 12.73
CA ASP A 26 -0.38 -0.68 13.92
C ASP A 26 -1.72 -0.29 14.58
N SER A 27 -2.78 -0.26 13.76
CA SER A 27 -4.16 -0.01 14.21
C SER A 27 -5.11 -1.12 13.78
N GLU A 28 -6.30 -1.13 14.39
CA GLU A 28 -7.32 -2.16 14.13
C GLU A 28 -8.23 -1.85 12.93
N ILE A 29 -7.82 -0.99 12.00
CA ILE A 29 -8.62 -0.69 10.80
C ILE A 29 -8.88 -1.96 9.98
N ASP A 30 -10.09 -2.05 9.43
CA ASP A 30 -10.53 -3.10 8.52
C ASP A 30 -11.05 -2.52 7.20
N ASP A 31 -11.56 -3.37 6.30
CA ASP A 31 -12.06 -2.96 5.00
C ASP A 31 -13.27 -1.99 5.06
N GLU A 32 -14.11 -2.04 6.10
CA GLU A 32 -15.21 -1.06 6.26
C GLU A 32 -14.67 0.31 6.72
N GLY A 33 -13.63 0.30 7.54
CA GLY A 33 -12.83 1.47 7.83
C GLY A 33 -12.21 2.06 6.55
N LEU A 34 -11.49 1.25 5.75
CA LEU A 34 -10.88 1.71 4.50
C LEU A 34 -11.91 2.21 3.48
N LYS A 35 -13.05 1.55 3.37
CA LYS A 35 -14.19 2.04 2.57
C LYS A 35 -14.65 3.42 3.01
N SER A 36 -14.67 3.70 4.30
CA SER A 36 -15.01 5.04 4.79
C SER A 36 -13.91 6.04 4.48
N ILE A 37 -12.64 5.68 4.73
CA ILE A 37 -11.45 6.50 4.42
C ILE A 37 -11.35 6.81 2.92
N SER A 38 -11.84 5.93 2.04
CA SER A 38 -11.87 6.17 0.59
C SER A 38 -12.70 7.40 0.18
N ASN A 39 -13.54 7.94 1.06
CA ASN A 39 -14.25 9.21 0.84
C ASN A 39 -13.34 10.44 0.99
N CYS A 40 -12.14 10.29 1.58
CA CYS A 40 -11.12 11.33 1.65
C CYS A 40 -10.40 11.46 0.30
N SER A 41 -11.09 12.00 -0.71
CA SER A 41 -10.55 12.14 -2.10
C SER A 41 -9.31 13.03 -2.24
N LYS A 42 -8.92 13.73 -1.17
CA LYS A 42 -7.69 14.54 -1.10
C LYS A 42 -6.48 13.76 -0.57
N LEU A 43 -6.66 12.52 -0.14
CA LEU A 43 -5.62 11.72 0.47
C LEU A 43 -4.44 11.53 -0.50
N ALA A 44 -3.27 11.97 -0.04
CA ALA A 44 -1.98 11.92 -0.71
C ALA A 44 -1.04 10.92 -0.02
N ILE A 45 -1.16 10.73 1.29
CA ILE A 45 -0.33 9.82 2.08
C ILE A 45 -1.24 8.92 2.92
N LEU A 46 -1.09 7.61 2.77
CA LEU A 46 -1.81 6.61 3.57
C LEU A 46 -0.84 5.56 4.09
N LYS A 47 -0.74 5.46 5.42
CA LYS A 47 0.12 4.46 6.07
C LYS A 47 -0.73 3.45 6.83
N LEU A 48 -0.59 2.18 6.45
CA LEU A 48 -1.35 1.03 6.92
C LEU A 48 -0.43 -0.12 7.35
N GLY A 49 0.82 0.19 7.70
CA GLY A 49 1.76 -0.82 8.18
C GLY A 49 1.19 -1.56 9.38
N ILE A 50 1.35 -2.89 9.44
CA ILE A 50 0.90 -3.75 10.54
C ILE A 50 -0.64 -3.72 10.73
N CYS A 51 -1.42 -3.17 9.78
CA CYS A 51 -2.88 -3.30 9.79
C CYS A 51 -3.25 -4.71 9.31
N LEU A 52 -3.62 -5.59 10.24
CA LEU A 52 -3.81 -7.03 9.96
C LEU A 52 -5.19 -7.39 9.42
N ASN A 53 -6.17 -6.48 9.49
CA ASN A 53 -7.57 -6.76 9.13
C ASN A 53 -8.00 -6.12 7.80
N ILE A 54 -7.06 -5.62 7.01
CA ILE A 54 -7.32 -5.05 5.68
C ILE A 54 -6.99 -6.07 4.59
N THR A 55 -7.79 -6.07 3.53
CA THR A 55 -7.61 -6.97 2.38
C THR A 55 -7.59 -6.18 1.07
N ASP A 56 -7.43 -6.90 -0.05
CA ASP A 56 -7.56 -6.32 -1.38
C ASP A 56 -8.88 -5.55 -1.57
N LYS A 57 -9.97 -5.92 -0.88
CA LYS A 57 -11.27 -5.23 -1.00
C LYS A 57 -11.18 -3.77 -0.56
N GLY A 58 -10.59 -3.51 0.62
CA GLY A 58 -10.37 -2.15 1.09
C GLY A 58 -9.43 -1.38 0.17
N LEU A 59 -8.36 -2.03 -0.29
CA LEU A 59 -7.37 -1.38 -1.14
C LEU A 59 -7.89 -1.05 -2.55
N ILE A 60 -8.79 -1.88 -3.10
CA ILE A 60 -9.51 -1.59 -4.35
C ILE A 60 -10.32 -0.30 -4.23
N LEU A 61 -11.00 -0.07 -3.09
CA LEU A 61 -11.77 1.15 -2.86
C LEU A 61 -10.88 2.39 -2.74
N ILE A 62 -9.69 2.25 -2.14
CA ILE A 62 -8.68 3.32 -2.13
C ILE A 62 -8.23 3.63 -3.56
N GLY A 63 -7.89 2.62 -4.35
CA GLY A 63 -7.52 2.81 -5.76
C GLY A 63 -8.61 3.49 -6.58
N ASP A 64 -9.87 3.12 -6.37
CA ASP A 64 -11.03 3.68 -7.09
C ASP A 64 -11.30 5.16 -6.74
N ARG A 65 -11.05 5.59 -5.49
CA ARG A 65 -11.58 6.86 -4.96
C ARG A 65 -10.52 7.86 -4.47
N CYS A 66 -9.27 7.44 -4.36
CA CYS A 66 -8.15 8.28 -3.94
C CYS A 66 -7.11 8.48 -5.07
N PRO A 67 -7.47 9.14 -6.19
CA PRO A 67 -6.58 9.29 -7.35
C PRO A 67 -5.37 10.20 -7.09
N LYS A 68 -5.36 10.89 -5.95
CA LYS A 68 -4.29 11.79 -5.52
C LYS A 68 -3.20 11.12 -4.67
N LEU A 69 -3.33 9.83 -4.40
CA LEU A 69 -2.38 9.11 -3.56
C LEU A 69 -0.97 9.14 -4.17
N LEU A 70 -0.01 9.57 -3.37
CA LEU A 70 1.41 9.70 -3.70
C LEU A 70 2.25 8.68 -2.91
N GLU A 71 1.88 8.44 -1.65
CA GLU A 71 2.57 7.50 -0.76
C GLU A 71 1.59 6.49 -0.16
N LEU A 72 1.97 5.22 -0.23
CA LEU A 72 1.25 4.12 0.38
C LEU A 72 2.22 3.20 1.14
N ASP A 73 2.00 3.06 2.45
CA ASP A 73 2.71 2.09 3.27
C ASP A 73 1.80 0.91 3.65
N LEU A 74 2.20 -0.29 3.25
CA LEU A 74 1.55 -1.59 3.50
C LEU A 74 2.52 -2.56 4.21
N TYR A 75 3.51 -2.06 4.94
CA TYR A 75 4.48 -2.88 5.66
C TYR A 75 3.78 -3.97 6.48
N ARG A 76 4.08 -5.25 6.21
CA ARG A 76 3.43 -6.40 6.87
C ARG A 76 1.89 -6.42 6.76
N ALA A 77 1.31 -5.92 5.67
CA ALA A 77 -0.12 -6.11 5.38
C ALA A 77 -0.34 -7.54 4.86
N MET A 78 -0.73 -8.44 5.75
CA MET A 78 -0.63 -9.91 5.54
C MET A 78 -1.67 -10.50 4.58
N GLU A 79 -2.75 -9.76 4.28
CA GLU A 79 -3.84 -10.20 3.40
C GLU A 79 -3.92 -9.38 2.10
N ILE A 80 -2.86 -8.64 1.76
CA ILE A 80 -2.74 -7.93 0.49
C ILE A 80 -2.01 -8.80 -0.54
N THR A 81 -2.58 -8.86 -1.74
CA THR A 81 -2.04 -9.61 -2.88
C THR A 81 -1.81 -8.69 -4.09
N ASP A 82 -1.43 -9.28 -5.22
CA ASP A 82 -1.31 -8.56 -6.49
C ASP A 82 -2.59 -7.84 -6.91
N SER A 83 -3.78 -8.31 -6.51
CA SER A 83 -5.05 -7.67 -6.85
C SER A 83 -5.18 -6.28 -6.22
N GLY A 84 -4.85 -6.13 -4.94
CA GLY A 84 -4.89 -4.84 -4.26
C GLY A 84 -3.83 -3.87 -4.82
N ILE A 85 -2.61 -4.35 -5.03
CA ILE A 85 -1.52 -3.51 -5.59
C ILE A 85 -1.84 -3.07 -7.02
N GLN A 86 -2.43 -3.95 -7.83
CA GLN A 86 -2.88 -3.61 -9.19
C GLN A 86 -3.93 -2.50 -9.19
N ALA A 87 -4.88 -2.53 -8.25
CA ALA A 87 -5.91 -1.49 -8.14
C ALA A 87 -5.29 -0.13 -7.80
N ILE A 88 -4.31 -0.10 -6.89
CA ILE A 88 -3.56 1.13 -6.57
C ILE A 88 -2.77 1.62 -7.78
N ALA A 89 -2.01 0.75 -8.44
CA ALA A 89 -1.21 1.13 -9.59
C ALA A 89 -2.05 1.71 -10.75
N TYR A 90 -3.28 1.22 -10.93
CA TYR A 90 -4.21 1.72 -11.93
C TYR A 90 -4.92 3.01 -11.51
N GLY A 91 -5.43 3.06 -10.29
CA GLY A 91 -6.26 4.16 -9.78
C GLY A 91 -5.48 5.39 -9.29
N CYS A 92 -4.21 5.22 -8.93
CA CYS A 92 -3.35 6.26 -8.39
C CYS A 92 -2.18 6.56 -9.36
N PRO A 93 -2.41 7.24 -10.49
CA PRO A 93 -1.38 7.51 -11.50
C PRO A 93 -0.24 8.42 -11.00
N GLY A 94 -0.48 9.10 -9.87
CA GLY A 94 0.48 9.96 -9.20
C GLY A 94 1.43 9.26 -8.25
N LEU A 95 1.30 7.94 -8.01
CA LEU A 95 2.03 7.22 -6.97
C LEU A 95 3.56 7.37 -7.13
N GLU A 96 4.21 7.77 -6.04
CA GLU A 96 5.64 8.06 -5.95
C GLU A 96 6.38 7.08 -5.04
N ILE A 97 5.74 6.70 -3.93
CA ILE A 97 6.33 5.87 -2.88
C ILE A 97 5.38 4.72 -2.56
N ILE A 98 5.90 3.50 -2.61
CA ILE A 98 5.18 2.34 -2.09
C ILE A 98 6.10 1.46 -1.23
N ASN A 99 5.63 1.15 -0.02
CA ASN A 99 6.23 0.17 0.86
C ASN A 99 5.29 -1.03 0.96
N MET A 100 5.76 -2.18 0.50
CA MET A 100 5.06 -3.48 0.56
C MET A 100 5.99 -4.55 1.16
N ALA A 101 6.97 -4.12 1.95
CA ALA A 101 7.91 -5.02 2.59
C ALA A 101 7.19 -5.99 3.53
N TYR A 102 7.63 -7.26 3.49
CA TYR A 102 7.06 -8.39 4.22
C TYR A 102 5.59 -8.72 3.88
N CYS A 103 5.04 -8.24 2.76
CA CYS A 103 3.82 -8.78 2.20
C CYS A 103 4.12 -10.14 1.54
N LYS A 104 3.67 -11.23 2.18
CA LYS A 104 4.03 -12.61 1.82
C LYS A 104 3.44 -13.09 0.50
N ASP A 105 2.27 -12.57 0.12
CA ASP A 105 1.46 -13.05 -1.02
C ASP A 105 1.58 -12.12 -2.25
N VAL A 106 2.47 -11.12 -2.19
CA VAL A 106 2.79 -10.26 -3.32
C VAL A 106 3.87 -10.91 -4.20
N THR A 107 3.63 -10.93 -5.51
CA THR A 107 4.50 -11.55 -6.52
C THR A 107 5.04 -10.54 -7.53
N ASP A 108 5.71 -11.04 -8.57
CA ASP A 108 6.07 -10.24 -9.74
C ASP A 108 4.87 -9.53 -10.40
N GLY A 109 3.64 -10.04 -10.25
CA GLY A 109 2.42 -9.41 -10.77
C GLY A 109 2.18 -8.00 -10.22
N SER A 110 2.45 -7.78 -8.93
CA SER A 110 2.44 -6.45 -8.31
C SER A 110 3.47 -5.53 -8.94
N LEU A 111 4.71 -6.00 -9.10
CA LEU A 111 5.79 -5.19 -9.67
C LEU A 111 5.57 -4.87 -11.15
N ILE A 112 4.99 -5.79 -11.92
CA ILE A 112 4.56 -5.53 -13.30
C ILE A 112 3.48 -4.45 -13.34
N SER A 113 2.55 -4.46 -12.38
CA SER A 113 1.52 -3.41 -12.31
C SER A 113 2.12 -2.05 -11.93
N LEU A 114 2.98 -2.02 -10.90
CA LEU A 114 3.70 -0.82 -10.45
C LEU A 114 4.67 -0.26 -11.50
N SER A 115 5.20 -1.10 -12.41
CA SER A 115 6.05 -0.63 -13.50
C SER A 115 5.36 0.38 -14.43
N LYS A 116 4.03 0.46 -14.38
CA LYS A 116 3.22 1.44 -15.13
C LYS A 116 3.10 2.80 -14.41
N CYS A 117 3.50 2.89 -13.14
CA CYS A 117 3.50 4.13 -12.36
C CYS A 117 4.72 4.98 -12.74
N ALA A 118 4.55 5.88 -13.71
CA ALA A 118 5.66 6.68 -14.28
C ALA A 118 6.36 7.61 -13.28
N LYS A 119 5.72 7.91 -12.15
CA LYS A 119 6.26 8.76 -11.07
C LYS A 119 6.90 7.99 -9.92
N LEU A 120 6.83 6.66 -9.93
CA LEU A 120 7.36 5.85 -8.84
C LEU A 120 8.86 6.07 -8.70
N ASN A 121 9.25 6.58 -7.54
CA ASN A 121 10.62 6.98 -7.22
C ASN A 121 11.22 6.17 -6.05
N THR A 122 10.37 5.59 -5.21
CA THR A 122 10.73 4.72 -4.09
C THR A 122 9.88 3.45 -4.08
N LEU A 123 10.54 2.29 -4.08
CA LEU A 123 9.92 0.98 -3.92
C LEU A 123 10.63 0.18 -2.82
N GLU A 124 9.88 -0.24 -1.80
CA GLU A 124 10.36 -1.17 -0.78
C GLU A 124 9.58 -2.49 -0.84
N CYS A 125 10.25 -3.58 -1.20
CA CYS A 125 9.68 -4.93 -1.27
C CYS A 125 10.56 -5.97 -0.55
N ARG A 126 11.31 -5.50 0.46
CA ARG A 126 12.13 -6.34 1.33
C ARG A 126 11.29 -7.47 1.91
N GLY A 127 11.80 -8.70 1.85
CA GLY A 127 11.13 -9.84 2.48
C GLY A 127 9.83 -10.29 1.81
N CYS A 128 9.56 -9.88 0.57
CA CYS A 128 8.53 -10.50 -0.29
C CYS A 128 9.11 -11.78 -0.93
N PRO A 129 8.73 -12.98 -0.49
CA PRO A 129 9.40 -14.21 -0.92
C PRO A 129 9.05 -14.65 -2.35
N LEU A 130 7.95 -14.12 -2.92
CA LEU A 130 7.45 -14.46 -4.25
C LEU A 130 7.85 -13.43 -5.33
N VAL A 131 8.61 -12.41 -4.96
CA VAL A 131 9.19 -11.44 -5.91
C VAL A 131 10.50 -12.00 -6.45
N THR A 132 10.64 -12.02 -7.77
CA THR A 132 11.81 -12.56 -8.48
C THR A 132 12.47 -11.50 -9.35
N SER A 133 13.52 -11.90 -10.10
CA SER A 133 14.16 -11.02 -11.07
C SER A 133 13.23 -10.54 -12.18
N LEU A 134 12.12 -11.25 -12.46
CA LEU A 134 11.14 -10.84 -13.47
C LEU A 134 10.47 -9.51 -13.08
N GLY A 135 9.95 -9.42 -11.85
CA GLY A 135 9.32 -8.21 -11.36
C GLY A 135 10.30 -7.05 -11.22
N ILE A 136 11.52 -7.33 -10.76
CA ILE A 136 12.58 -6.31 -10.67
C ILE A 136 12.97 -5.78 -12.06
N ALA A 137 13.07 -6.65 -13.07
CA ALA A 137 13.32 -6.22 -14.45
C ALA A 137 12.19 -5.33 -14.98
N ALA A 138 10.92 -5.65 -14.67
CA ALA A 138 9.79 -4.80 -15.03
C ALA A 138 9.90 -3.40 -14.42
N ILE A 139 10.24 -3.29 -13.13
CA ILE A 139 10.47 -2.01 -12.45
C ILE A 139 11.60 -1.21 -13.10
N ALA A 140 12.74 -1.85 -13.39
CA ALA A 140 13.88 -1.18 -14.05
C ALA A 140 13.52 -0.66 -15.47
N VAL A 141 12.64 -1.35 -16.18
CA VAL A 141 12.16 -0.94 -17.50
C VAL A 141 11.12 0.19 -17.39
N GLY A 142 10.16 0.09 -16.48
CA GLY A 142 9.01 1.01 -16.41
C GLY A 142 9.24 2.28 -15.58
N CYS A 143 9.93 2.18 -14.44
CA CYS A 143 10.05 3.27 -13.46
C CYS A 143 11.36 4.05 -13.66
N LYS A 144 11.39 4.99 -14.60
CA LYS A 144 12.60 5.77 -14.94
C LYS A 144 13.01 6.82 -13.89
N GLN A 145 12.13 7.11 -12.93
CA GLN A 145 12.38 8.06 -11.84
C GLN A 145 12.81 7.37 -10.53
N LEU A 146 12.95 6.04 -10.53
CA LEU A 146 13.31 5.27 -9.35
C LEU A 146 14.73 5.60 -8.88
N PHE A 147 14.87 6.16 -7.68
CA PHE A 147 16.17 6.41 -7.03
C PHE A 147 16.38 5.58 -5.77
N LYS A 148 15.31 5.01 -5.20
CA LYS A 148 15.37 4.13 -4.02
C LYS A 148 14.65 2.81 -4.27
N LEU A 149 15.38 1.71 -4.14
CA LEU A 149 14.89 0.35 -4.28
C LEU A 149 15.43 -0.52 -3.13
N ASP A 150 14.55 -1.03 -2.26
CA ASP A 150 14.93 -1.98 -1.20
C ASP A 150 14.37 -3.37 -1.49
N ILE A 151 15.26 -4.28 -1.92
CA ILE A 151 14.99 -5.69 -2.25
C ILE A 151 15.70 -6.65 -1.28
N LYS A 152 16.08 -6.18 -0.09
CA LYS A 152 16.83 -7.02 0.84
C LYS A 152 16.01 -8.25 1.21
N LYS A 153 16.71 -9.33 1.58
CA LYS A 153 16.05 -10.48 2.21
C LYS A 153 15.45 -10.01 3.55
N GLY A 154 14.24 -10.48 3.86
CA GLY A 154 13.67 -10.33 5.18
C GLY A 154 14.54 -11.02 6.22
N ARG A 155 14.58 -10.52 7.45
CA ARG A 155 15.19 -11.29 8.54
C ARG A 155 14.27 -12.47 8.81
N SER A 156 14.81 -13.69 8.89
CA SER A 156 14.02 -14.79 9.45
C SER A 156 13.70 -14.39 10.88
N GLU A 157 12.43 -14.21 11.22
CA GLU A 157 11.97 -14.32 12.59
C GLU A 157 12.27 -15.78 12.99
N ARG A 158 13.49 -16.04 13.48
CA ARG A 158 13.73 -17.27 14.22
C ARG A 158 12.80 -17.14 15.42
N ALA A 159 11.78 -17.99 15.45
CA ALA A 159 10.96 -18.20 16.62
C ALA A 159 11.91 -18.37 17.82
N SER A 160 11.87 -17.41 18.73
CA SER A 160 12.49 -17.49 20.05
C SER A 160 11.37 -17.46 21.05
#